data_AF-A0A832CM77-F1
#
_entry.id   AF-A0A832CM77-F1
#
_cell.length_a   1.000
_cell.length_b   1.000
_cell.length_c   1.000
_cell.angle_alpha   90.00
_cell.angle_beta   90.00
_cell.angle_gamma   90.00
#
_symmetry.space_group_name_H-M   'P 1'
#
loop_
_entity.id
_entity.type
_entity.pdbx_description
1 polymer ?
#
loop_
_entity_poly.entity_id
_entity_poly.type
_entity_poly.pdbx_seq_one_letter_code
_entity_poly.pdbx_strand_id
1 'polypeptide(L)'
;MKRTIPLFITAIGGFVLVLAVFSPYTESWGEEAAIWFDILAAIAFVLGGGNLLKMHLKKISDRQAGWGYSAVTVVSFMVMLYVGLVKWGSPPAANQEHYGEVFVPLGLDELPLAYSAEGDLPTPPSEEPLPASVRRQVSSSPGLVRFTGWMDALQRHALREYYPGRAWHAVVERLYEQAQPPEPVRERAKYYADQEVLAYQGRMTAEARDALLALAHTPAWHRAVTELYEASQREARVQVQAPARLTPELLAGISPDLAYDPGQGQLVCRGPMTLDVRRRLIEAGLPAIQWDVARGEELAAGLAERGPLSMAQRQAIEAVSRRLAALGQTSEAEAVLELFRELAVAGPLSTQQRDFLLAPYRASFPWRAAVDRLFLAVHQQKYRWSGDYRAEGTPFWWLYEYAMKPLTATMFAMLAFYVASAAFRAFRAKNVEATLLLATAFIILLGRTFAGQLLTGWLPDWLGWLRIDRISAEIMSVYNTAGTRAIMIGIALGIASTSLKVLLGIDRSYLGSDRE
;
A
#
# COMPACT_ATOMS: atom_id res chain seq x y z
N MET A 1 -29.49 -17.21 34.66
CA MET A 1 -28.10 -17.66 34.44
C MET A 1 -27.67 -17.69 32.97
N LYS A 2 -28.44 -18.27 32.02
CA LYS A 2 -28.03 -18.37 30.61
C LYS A 2 -27.75 -17.04 29.87
N ARG A 3 -28.28 -15.91 30.34
CA ARG A 3 -28.11 -14.57 29.72
C ARG A 3 -27.14 -13.65 30.47
N THR A 4 -26.80 -13.97 31.71
CA THR A 4 -25.92 -13.16 32.58
C THR A 4 -24.46 -13.27 32.15
N ILE A 5 -24.04 -14.45 31.70
CA ILE A 5 -22.68 -14.72 31.26
C ILE A 5 -22.31 -13.89 30.01
N PRO A 6 -23.10 -13.89 28.91
CA PRO A 6 -22.81 -13.02 27.75
C PRO A 6 -22.75 -11.54 28.10
N LEU A 7 -23.69 -11.04 28.92
CA LEU A 7 -23.71 -9.64 29.33
C LEU A 7 -22.47 -9.25 30.16
N PHE A 8 -22.01 -10.16 31.01
CA PHE A 8 -20.79 -9.96 31.80
C PHE A 8 -19.55 -9.93 30.91
N ILE A 9 -19.47 -10.83 29.92
CA ILE A 9 -18.38 -10.84 28.93
C ILE A 9 -18.37 -9.54 28.13
N THR A 10 -19.52 -9.08 27.62
CA THR A 10 -19.61 -7.83 26.87
C THR A 10 -19.26 -6.61 27.73
N ALA A 11 -19.68 -6.58 28.99
CA ALA A 11 -19.35 -5.50 29.91
C ALA A 11 -17.84 -5.43 30.22
N ILE A 12 -17.20 -6.58 30.47
CA ILE A 12 -15.76 -6.67 30.67
C ILE A 12 -15.02 -6.25 29.40
N GLY A 13 -15.41 -6.79 28.23
CA GLY A 13 -14.79 -6.43 26.95
C GLY A 13 -14.88 -4.94 26.64
N GLY A 14 -16.04 -4.32 26.91
CA GLY A 14 -16.20 -2.88 26.79
C GLY A 14 -15.29 -2.09 27.74
N PHE A 15 -15.11 -2.55 28.98
CA PHE A 15 -14.23 -1.91 29.95
C PHE A 15 -12.75 -2.03 29.57
N VAL A 16 -12.34 -3.21 29.07
CA VAL A 16 -10.98 -3.46 28.55
C VAL A 16 -10.67 -2.53 27.37
N LEU A 17 -11.59 -2.41 26.41
CA LEU A 17 -11.45 -1.51 25.27
C LEU A 17 -11.35 -0.04 25.69
N VAL A 18 -12.13 0.38 26.70
CA VAL A 18 -12.04 1.74 27.25
C VAL A 18 -10.66 1.96 27.87
N LEU A 19 -10.17 1.04 28.71
CA LEU A 19 -8.86 1.17 29.36
C LEU A 19 -7.70 1.19 28.36
N ALA A 20 -7.77 0.39 27.29
CA ALA A 20 -6.76 0.31 26.25
C ALA A 20 -6.45 1.66 25.60
N VAL A 21 -7.46 2.55 25.46
CA VAL A 21 -7.30 3.87 24.84
C VAL A 21 -6.55 4.88 25.72
N PHE A 22 -6.50 4.68 27.05
CA PHE A 22 -5.97 5.68 27.98
C PHE A 22 -4.56 5.37 28.52
N SER A 23 -4.06 4.14 28.34
CA SER A 23 -2.75 3.73 28.85
C SER A 23 -1.91 3.08 27.75
N PRO A 24 -0.70 3.61 27.45
CA PRO A 24 0.24 3.00 26.50
C PRO A 24 0.58 1.54 26.84
N TYR A 25 0.57 1.17 28.12
CA TYR A 25 0.85 -0.20 28.57
C TYR A 25 -0.26 -1.21 28.25
N THR A 26 -1.46 -0.74 27.90
CA THR A 26 -2.64 -1.57 27.59
C THR A 26 -3.06 -1.45 26.13
N GLU A 27 -2.25 -0.80 25.30
CA GLU A 27 -2.51 -0.61 23.87
C GLU A 27 -2.65 -1.95 23.13
N SER A 28 -1.81 -2.94 23.49
CA SER A 28 -1.85 -4.30 22.93
C SER A 28 -3.17 -5.03 23.20
N TRP A 29 -3.89 -4.72 24.28
CA TRP A 29 -5.21 -5.31 24.55
C TRP A 29 -6.26 -4.82 23.54
N GLY A 30 -6.11 -3.59 23.06
CA GLY A 30 -6.93 -3.04 21.98
C GLY A 30 -6.67 -3.74 20.65
N GLU A 31 -5.40 -4.03 20.35
CA GLU A 31 -4.99 -4.77 19.15
C GLU A 31 -5.54 -6.20 19.16
N GLU A 32 -5.40 -6.92 20.28
CA GLU A 32 -6.00 -8.25 20.44
C GLU A 32 -7.53 -8.23 20.29
N ALA A 33 -8.21 -7.26 20.92
CA ALA A 33 -9.64 -7.11 20.81
C ALA A 33 -10.10 -6.77 19.38
N ALA A 34 -9.30 -6.00 18.62
CA ALA A 34 -9.55 -5.72 17.21
C ALA A 34 -9.46 -7.01 16.36
N ILE A 35 -8.48 -7.88 16.61
CA ILE A 35 -8.37 -9.19 15.94
C ILE A 35 -9.62 -10.03 16.21
N TRP A 36 -10.07 -10.12 17.47
CA TRP A 36 -11.31 -10.84 17.81
C TRP A 36 -12.55 -10.22 17.15
N PHE A 37 -12.62 -8.89 17.09
CA PHE A 37 -13.68 -8.18 16.38
C PHE A 37 -13.67 -8.50 14.88
N ASP A 38 -12.52 -8.54 14.23
CA ASP A 38 -12.39 -8.88 12.80
C ASP A 38 -12.88 -10.31 12.51
N ILE A 39 -12.57 -11.27 13.39
CA ILE A 39 -13.10 -12.65 13.30
C ILE A 39 -14.63 -12.65 13.38
N LEU A 40 -15.20 -11.94 14.37
CA LEU A 40 -16.64 -11.84 14.54
C LEU A 40 -17.31 -11.11 13.37
N ALA A 41 -16.69 -10.05 12.87
CA ALA A 41 -17.14 -9.29 11.72
C ALA A 41 -17.15 -10.15 10.45
N ALA A 42 -16.12 -10.97 10.23
CA ALA A 42 -16.07 -11.91 9.11
C ALA A 42 -17.26 -12.89 9.14
N ILE A 43 -17.56 -13.48 10.31
CA ILE A 43 -18.73 -14.36 10.47
C ILE A 43 -20.04 -13.60 10.25
N ALA A 44 -20.15 -12.38 10.80
CA ALA A 44 -21.32 -11.53 10.64
C ALA A 44 -21.55 -11.11 9.18
N PHE A 45 -20.50 -10.85 8.40
CA PHE A 45 -20.62 -10.55 6.98
C PHE A 45 -21.13 -11.75 6.18
N VAL A 46 -20.68 -12.96 6.49
CA VAL A 46 -21.19 -14.19 5.86
C VAL A 46 -22.67 -14.39 6.18
N LEU A 47 -23.04 -14.27 7.46
CA LEU A 47 -24.44 -14.38 7.89
C LEU A 47 -25.32 -13.27 7.30
N GLY A 48 -24.81 -12.04 7.27
CA GLY A 48 -25.49 -10.87 6.71
C GLY A 48 -25.72 -11.00 5.20
N GLY A 49 -24.68 -11.40 4.45
CA GLY A 49 -24.78 -11.69 3.03
C GLY A 49 -25.73 -12.85 2.73
N GLY A 50 -25.65 -13.93 3.51
CA GLY A 50 -26.57 -15.06 3.42
C GLY A 50 -28.02 -14.67 3.70
N ASN A 51 -28.27 -13.83 4.70
CA ASN A 51 -29.61 -13.35 5.03
C ASN A 51 -30.17 -12.42 3.95
N LEU A 52 -29.35 -11.51 3.43
CA LEU A 52 -29.72 -10.65 2.29
C LEU A 52 -30.11 -11.52 1.09
N LEU A 53 -29.27 -12.49 0.72
CA LEU A 53 -29.53 -13.37 -0.41
C LEU A 53 -30.81 -14.18 -0.19
N LYS A 54 -31.00 -14.76 1.00
CA LYS A 54 -32.21 -15.51 1.37
C LYS A 54 -33.48 -14.67 1.22
N MET A 55 -33.49 -13.46 1.77
CA MET A 55 -34.66 -12.57 1.72
C MET A 55 -34.99 -12.14 0.29
N HIS A 56 -33.99 -11.74 -0.50
CA HIS A 56 -34.22 -11.29 -1.87
C HIS A 56 -34.52 -12.44 -2.83
N LEU A 57 -33.87 -13.61 -2.70
CA LEU A 57 -34.20 -14.80 -3.48
C LEU A 57 -35.61 -15.29 -3.17
N LYS A 58 -36.02 -15.29 -1.90
CA LYS A 58 -37.40 -15.61 -1.52
C LYS A 58 -38.38 -14.63 -2.15
N LYS A 59 -38.10 -13.32 -2.08
CA LYS A 59 -38.95 -12.29 -2.70
C LYS A 59 -39.08 -12.45 -4.22
N ILE A 60 -38.01 -12.86 -4.91
CA ILE A 60 -38.00 -13.17 -6.34
C ILE A 60 -38.80 -14.44 -6.63
N SER A 61 -38.55 -15.52 -5.88
CA SER A 61 -39.26 -16.80 -6.00
C SER A 61 -40.76 -16.64 -5.80
N ASP A 62 -41.14 -15.90 -4.76
CA ASP A 62 -42.53 -15.63 -4.40
C ASP A 62 -43.19 -14.55 -5.29
N ARG A 63 -42.44 -13.97 -6.26
CA ARG A 63 -42.87 -12.89 -7.17
C ARG A 63 -43.60 -11.72 -6.47
N GLN A 64 -43.13 -11.36 -5.28
CA GLN A 64 -43.76 -10.30 -4.50
C GLN A 64 -43.57 -8.93 -5.18
N ALA A 65 -44.40 -7.95 -4.81
CA ALA A 65 -44.31 -6.59 -5.35
C ALA A 65 -42.87 -6.02 -5.23
N GLY A 66 -42.34 -5.52 -6.34
CA GLY A 66 -40.95 -5.04 -6.42
C GLY A 66 -39.88 -6.14 -6.53
N TRP A 67 -40.24 -7.37 -6.93
CA TRP A 67 -39.28 -8.47 -7.15
C TRP A 67 -38.17 -8.09 -8.14
N GLY A 68 -38.47 -7.25 -9.15
CA GLY A 68 -37.50 -6.78 -10.13
C GLY A 68 -36.31 -6.03 -9.49
N TYR A 69 -36.57 -5.18 -8.49
CA TYR A 69 -35.51 -4.51 -7.73
C TYR A 69 -34.65 -5.48 -6.93
N SER A 70 -35.28 -6.53 -6.37
CA SER A 70 -34.54 -7.57 -5.64
C SER A 70 -33.66 -8.39 -6.57
N ALA A 71 -34.11 -8.65 -7.81
CA ALA A 71 -33.28 -9.31 -8.83
C ALA A 71 -32.05 -8.45 -9.16
N VAL A 72 -32.23 -7.14 -9.35
CA VAL A 72 -31.11 -6.21 -9.55
C VAL A 72 -30.14 -6.25 -8.37
N THR A 73 -30.63 -6.19 -7.12
CA THR A 73 -29.77 -6.28 -5.92
C THR A 73 -28.97 -7.58 -5.87
N VAL A 74 -29.60 -8.73 -6.15
CA VAL A 74 -28.92 -10.03 -6.13
C VAL A 74 -27.87 -10.10 -7.24
N VAL A 75 -28.19 -9.66 -8.45
CA VAL A 75 -27.23 -9.64 -9.57
C VAL A 75 -26.06 -8.71 -9.25
N SER A 76 -26.32 -7.49 -8.78
CA SER A 76 -25.26 -6.54 -8.39
C SER A 76 -24.37 -7.10 -7.28
N PHE A 77 -24.97 -7.73 -6.26
CA PHE A 77 -24.23 -8.37 -5.18
C PHE A 77 -23.34 -9.52 -5.70
N MET A 78 -23.86 -10.37 -6.59
CA MET A 78 -23.10 -11.47 -7.20
C MET A 78 -21.96 -10.98 -8.10
N VAL A 79 -22.19 -9.95 -8.92
CA VAL A 79 -21.16 -9.34 -9.75
C VAL A 79 -20.05 -8.75 -8.88
N MET A 80 -20.40 -7.99 -7.83
CA MET A 80 -19.43 -7.39 -6.92
C MET A 80 -18.64 -8.47 -6.17
N LEU A 81 -19.31 -9.52 -5.67
CA LEU A 81 -18.67 -10.65 -5.00
C LEU A 81 -17.69 -11.36 -5.94
N TYR A 82 -18.10 -11.63 -7.18
CA TYR A 82 -17.25 -12.26 -8.19
C TYR A 82 -16.02 -11.40 -8.53
N VAL A 83 -16.21 -10.11 -8.80
CA VAL A 83 -15.11 -9.17 -9.09
C VAL A 83 -14.13 -9.11 -7.91
N GLY A 84 -14.63 -9.07 -6.69
CA GLY A 84 -13.80 -9.08 -5.47
C GLY A 84 -13.03 -10.38 -5.27
N LEU A 85 -13.69 -11.54 -5.42
CA LEU A 85 -13.07 -12.85 -5.27
C LEU A 85 -12.01 -13.14 -6.34
N VAL A 86 -12.29 -12.73 -7.58
CA VAL A 86 -11.37 -12.92 -8.72
C VAL A 86 -10.32 -11.80 -8.79
N LYS A 87 -10.44 -10.75 -7.94
CA LYS A 87 -9.59 -9.56 -7.94
C LYS A 87 -9.42 -8.96 -9.35
N TRP A 88 -10.51 -8.92 -10.09
CA TRP A 88 -10.50 -8.52 -11.51
C TRP A 88 -9.98 -7.08 -11.67
N GLY A 89 -8.97 -6.90 -12.52
CA GLY A 89 -8.43 -5.57 -12.88
C GLY A 89 -7.32 -5.04 -11.96
N SER A 90 -6.82 -5.83 -11.01
CA SER A 90 -5.65 -5.45 -10.22
C SER A 90 -4.34 -5.90 -10.89
N PRO A 91 -3.46 -5.00 -11.39
CA PRO A 91 -2.14 -5.38 -11.84
C PRO A 91 -1.34 -5.94 -10.65
N PRO A 92 -0.38 -6.85 -10.88
CA PRO A 92 0.40 -7.44 -9.80
C PRO A 92 1.22 -6.37 -9.06
N ALA A 93 1.23 -6.43 -7.72
CA ALA A 93 1.83 -5.40 -6.87
C ALA A 93 3.36 -5.48 -6.89
N ALA A 94 4.02 -4.35 -7.09
CA ALA A 94 5.48 -4.31 -7.26
C ALA A 94 6.29 -4.72 -6.02
N ASN A 95 5.68 -4.67 -4.84
CA ASN A 95 6.25 -5.09 -3.56
C ASN A 95 5.93 -6.54 -3.19
N GLN A 96 5.06 -7.22 -3.94
CA GLN A 96 4.71 -8.63 -3.75
C GLN A 96 5.28 -9.52 -4.86
N GLU A 97 5.58 -8.94 -6.03
CA GLU A 97 6.32 -9.61 -7.10
C GLU A 97 7.82 -9.41 -6.89
N HIS A 98 8.53 -10.51 -6.74
CA HIS A 98 9.98 -10.57 -6.73
C HIS A 98 10.51 -10.35 -8.18
N TYR A 99 10.43 -9.11 -8.68
CA TYR A 99 10.87 -8.79 -10.04
C TYR A 99 12.35 -9.05 -10.25
N GLY A 100 12.67 -9.55 -11.43
CA GLY A 100 14.01 -10.02 -11.78
C GLY A 100 14.28 -11.44 -11.29
N GLU A 101 13.36 -12.09 -10.59
CA GLU A 101 13.52 -13.47 -10.11
C GLU A 101 12.55 -14.43 -10.83
N VAL A 102 12.97 -15.69 -10.93
CA VAL A 102 12.16 -16.83 -11.39
C VAL A 102 12.02 -17.79 -10.22
N PHE A 103 10.84 -18.42 -10.08
CA PHE A 103 10.53 -19.32 -8.97
C PHE A 103 10.07 -20.67 -9.47
N VAL A 104 10.42 -21.71 -8.73
CA VAL A 104 9.89 -23.06 -8.92
C VAL A 104 9.44 -23.59 -7.56
N PRO A 105 8.24 -24.23 -7.47
CA PRO A 105 7.80 -24.88 -6.25
C PRO A 105 8.79 -25.96 -5.79
N LEU A 106 9.16 -25.93 -4.52
CA LEU A 106 10.00 -26.92 -3.89
C LEU A 106 9.70 -26.95 -2.39
N GLY A 107 9.14 -28.06 -1.91
CA GLY A 107 8.80 -28.24 -0.50
C GLY A 107 10.02 -28.11 0.40
N LEU A 108 9.83 -27.62 1.62
CA LEU A 108 10.94 -27.49 2.58
C LEU A 108 11.50 -28.86 2.99
N ASP A 109 10.65 -29.87 3.01
CA ASP A 109 10.98 -31.29 3.22
C ASP A 109 11.76 -31.90 2.04
N GLU A 110 11.56 -31.39 0.84
CA GLU A 110 12.29 -31.79 -0.37
C GLU A 110 13.64 -31.06 -0.51
N LEU A 111 13.89 -30.03 0.31
CA LEU A 111 15.11 -29.22 0.27
C LEU A 111 16.29 -30.00 0.86
N PRO A 112 17.33 -30.31 0.06
CA PRO A 112 18.43 -31.16 0.50
C PRO A 112 19.50 -30.42 1.30
N LEU A 113 19.29 -29.13 1.56
CA LEU A 113 20.26 -28.23 2.16
C LEU A 113 19.94 -28.08 3.64
N ALA A 114 20.73 -28.69 4.51
CA ALA A 114 20.61 -28.43 5.93
C ALA A 114 21.96 -28.37 6.63
N TYR A 115 22.07 -27.40 7.52
CA TYR A 115 23.28 -27.01 8.21
C TYR A 115 23.02 -27.11 9.71
N SER A 116 24.02 -27.55 10.48
CA SER A 116 23.85 -27.77 11.91
C SER A 116 24.99 -27.14 12.68
N ALA A 117 24.68 -26.57 13.83
CA ALA A 117 25.64 -26.00 14.76
C ALA A 117 25.36 -26.47 16.18
N GLU A 118 26.42 -26.78 16.92
CA GLU A 118 26.34 -27.21 18.31
C GLU A 118 25.82 -26.08 19.20
N GLY A 119 24.78 -26.37 19.98
CA GLY A 119 24.13 -25.42 20.89
C GLY A 119 22.65 -25.73 21.04
N ASP A 120 22.00 -25.06 21.99
CA ASP A 120 20.57 -25.21 22.23
C ASP A 120 19.80 -24.00 21.72
N LEU A 121 18.56 -24.24 21.27
CA LEU A 121 17.63 -23.18 20.92
C LEU A 121 17.16 -22.51 22.23
N PRO A 122 17.48 -21.22 22.45
CA PRO A 122 17.06 -20.53 23.66
C PRO A 122 15.55 -20.36 23.68
N THR A 123 14.96 -20.43 24.87
CA THR A 123 13.57 -20.04 25.12
C THR A 123 13.58 -18.65 25.77
N PRO A 124 13.13 -17.59 25.07
CA PRO A 124 13.10 -16.25 25.64
C PRO A 124 12.09 -16.20 26.80
N PRO A 125 12.28 -15.32 27.79
CA PRO A 125 11.37 -15.20 28.95
C PRO A 125 9.93 -14.85 28.58
N SER A 126 9.71 -14.23 27.42
CA SER A 126 8.38 -13.90 26.89
C SER A 126 7.66 -15.10 26.25
N GLU A 127 8.29 -16.27 26.18
CA GLU A 127 7.80 -17.47 25.48
C GLU A 127 7.40 -17.22 24.01
N GLU A 128 7.95 -16.16 23.41
CA GLU A 128 7.65 -15.82 22.02
C GLU A 128 8.16 -16.92 21.07
N PRO A 129 7.36 -17.29 20.05
CA PRO A 129 7.80 -18.22 19.03
C PRO A 129 8.95 -17.62 18.22
N LEU A 130 9.70 -18.48 17.53
CA LEU A 130 10.73 -18.02 16.60
C LEU A 130 10.16 -17.02 15.58
N PRO A 131 10.99 -16.06 15.10
CA PRO A 131 10.55 -15.07 14.12
C PRO A 131 9.94 -15.74 12.88
N ALA A 132 8.86 -15.15 12.36
CA ALA A 132 8.12 -15.71 11.23
C ALA A 132 9.01 -16.04 10.02
N SER A 133 10.03 -15.20 9.77
CA SER A 133 10.98 -15.35 8.67
C SER A 133 11.86 -16.61 8.72
N VAL A 134 11.99 -17.26 9.88
CA VAL A 134 12.92 -18.39 10.10
C VAL A 134 12.27 -19.58 10.81
N ARG A 135 11.09 -19.41 11.41
CA ARG A 135 10.43 -20.44 12.24
C ARG A 135 10.20 -21.76 11.53
N ARG A 136 10.05 -21.77 10.21
CA ARG A 136 9.89 -23.00 9.42
C ARG A 136 11.22 -23.69 9.13
N GLN A 137 12.31 -22.92 9.05
CA GLN A 137 13.64 -23.39 8.65
C GLN A 137 14.52 -23.83 9.82
N VAL A 138 14.23 -23.36 11.03
CA VAL A 138 14.98 -23.72 12.24
C VAL A 138 14.31 -24.90 12.95
N SER A 139 15.09 -25.93 13.23
CA SER A 139 14.72 -27.04 14.10
C SER A 139 15.79 -27.24 15.16
N SER A 140 15.42 -27.80 16.32
CA SER A 140 16.36 -28.08 17.39
C SER A 140 16.26 -29.51 17.87
N SER A 141 17.39 -30.06 18.27
CA SER A 141 17.55 -31.30 19.01
C SER A 141 18.49 -31.01 20.19
N PRO A 142 18.52 -31.83 21.25
CA PRO A 142 19.38 -31.57 22.41
C PRO A 142 20.84 -31.35 21.97
N GLY A 143 21.39 -30.16 22.26
CA GLY A 143 22.76 -29.77 21.91
C GLY A 143 23.00 -29.46 20.43
N LEU A 144 21.99 -29.45 19.57
CA LEU A 144 22.14 -29.17 18.14
C LEU A 144 21.00 -28.32 17.58
N VAL A 145 21.36 -27.21 16.93
CA VAL A 145 20.42 -26.38 16.16
C VAL A 145 20.66 -26.61 14.68
N ARG A 146 19.59 -26.90 13.94
CA ARG A 146 19.61 -27.16 12.51
C ARG A 146 18.85 -26.07 11.75
N PHE A 147 19.44 -25.58 10.67
CA PHE A 147 18.84 -24.66 9.73
C PHE A 147 18.73 -25.31 8.34
N THR A 148 17.55 -25.28 7.75
CA THR A 148 17.27 -25.86 6.42
C THR A 148 17.16 -24.76 5.36
N GLY A 149 17.99 -24.83 4.32
CA GLY A 149 18.10 -23.85 3.24
C GLY A 149 19.25 -22.86 3.44
N TRP A 150 19.24 -21.77 2.66
CA TRP A 150 20.22 -20.68 2.79
C TRP A 150 19.69 -19.58 3.70
N MET A 151 20.59 -18.96 4.46
CA MET A 151 20.26 -17.92 5.43
C MET A 151 20.67 -16.54 4.88
N ASP A 152 19.71 -15.63 4.80
CA ASP A 152 19.97 -14.24 4.43
C ASP A 152 20.36 -13.36 5.64
N ALA A 153 20.80 -12.13 5.36
CA ALA A 153 21.23 -11.20 6.41
C ALA A 153 20.10 -10.75 7.35
N LEU A 154 18.85 -10.69 6.87
CA LEU A 154 17.68 -10.32 7.67
C LEU A 154 17.30 -11.46 8.62
N GLN A 155 17.35 -12.71 8.16
CA GLN A 155 17.14 -13.91 8.95
C GLN A 155 18.20 -14.05 10.04
N ARG A 156 19.48 -13.79 9.71
CA ARG A 156 20.57 -13.70 10.70
C ARG A 156 20.27 -12.63 11.75
N HIS A 157 19.88 -11.43 11.34
CA HIS A 157 19.54 -10.34 12.25
C HIS A 157 18.38 -10.73 13.18
N ALA A 158 17.29 -11.25 12.62
CA ALA A 158 16.10 -11.68 13.35
C ALA A 158 16.43 -12.78 14.39
N LEU A 159 17.24 -13.76 14.03
CA LEU A 159 17.70 -14.78 14.97
C LEU A 159 18.56 -14.18 16.08
N ARG A 160 19.42 -13.20 15.79
CA ARG A 160 20.24 -12.54 16.83
C ARG A 160 19.40 -11.69 17.78
N GLU A 161 18.36 -11.03 17.30
CA GLU A 161 17.44 -10.26 18.14
C GLU A 161 16.53 -11.15 18.99
N TYR A 162 16.21 -12.35 18.51
CA TYR A 162 15.38 -13.31 19.24
C TYR A 162 15.88 -13.60 20.67
N TYR A 163 17.20 -13.61 20.87
CA TYR A 163 17.78 -13.80 22.21
C TYR A 163 19.14 -13.10 22.37
N PRO A 164 19.36 -12.29 23.43
CA PRO A 164 20.57 -11.47 23.59
C PRO A 164 21.83 -12.24 24.06
N GLY A 165 21.80 -13.57 24.05
CA GLY A 165 22.88 -14.42 24.56
C GLY A 165 24.07 -14.56 23.60
N ARG A 166 25.30 -14.33 24.10
CA ARG A 166 26.54 -14.49 23.31
C ARG A 166 26.73 -15.90 22.72
N ALA A 167 26.37 -16.93 23.48
CA ALA A 167 26.43 -18.33 23.01
C ALA A 167 25.48 -18.56 21.82
N TRP A 168 24.26 -18.03 21.90
CA TRP A 168 23.29 -18.09 20.82
C TRP A 168 23.76 -17.32 19.59
N HIS A 169 24.29 -16.11 19.76
CA HIS A 169 24.86 -15.35 18.63
C HIS A 169 25.96 -16.15 17.93
N ALA A 170 26.84 -16.83 18.67
CA ALA A 170 27.86 -17.69 18.07
C ALA A 170 27.30 -18.92 17.33
N VAL A 171 26.14 -19.46 17.75
CA VAL A 171 25.41 -20.49 16.99
C VAL A 171 24.88 -19.91 15.68
N VAL A 172 24.23 -18.75 15.75
CA VAL A 172 23.65 -18.08 14.56
C VAL A 172 24.73 -17.71 13.55
N GLU A 173 25.88 -17.19 13.98
CA GLU A 173 26.99 -16.85 13.08
C GLU A 173 27.56 -18.11 12.40
N ARG A 174 27.77 -19.21 13.14
CA ARG A 174 28.23 -20.48 12.54
C ARG A 174 27.23 -21.04 11.52
N LEU A 175 25.93 -20.98 11.81
CA LEU A 175 24.90 -21.39 10.86
C LEU A 175 24.90 -20.47 9.63
N TYR A 176 25.00 -19.16 9.82
CA TYR A 176 25.03 -18.19 8.74
C TYR A 176 26.21 -18.42 7.80
N GLU A 177 27.41 -18.65 8.33
CA GLU A 177 28.61 -18.93 7.53
C GLU A 177 28.48 -20.21 6.68
N GLN A 178 27.83 -21.25 7.22
CA GLN A 178 27.63 -22.52 6.52
C GLN A 178 26.47 -22.45 5.51
N ALA A 179 25.37 -21.78 5.87
CA ALA A 179 24.14 -21.71 5.11
C ALA A 179 24.18 -20.67 3.99
N GLN A 180 25.31 -20.57 3.28
CA GLN A 180 25.47 -19.69 2.13
C GLN A 180 25.39 -20.48 0.81
N PRO A 181 24.78 -19.90 -0.24
CA PRO A 181 24.86 -20.48 -1.58
C PRO A 181 26.33 -20.56 -2.06
N PRO A 182 26.70 -21.59 -2.84
CA PRO A 182 28.03 -21.69 -3.43
C PRO A 182 28.25 -20.56 -4.45
N GLU A 183 29.51 -20.19 -4.68
CA GLU A 183 29.88 -19.49 -5.93
C GLU A 183 29.60 -20.47 -7.09
N PRO A 184 28.89 -20.11 -8.18
CA PRO A 184 28.61 -18.76 -8.72
C PRO A 184 27.18 -18.24 -8.49
N VAL A 185 26.41 -18.85 -7.59
CA VAL A 185 24.99 -18.50 -7.34
C VAL A 185 24.79 -17.68 -6.08
N ARG A 186 25.89 -17.35 -5.38
CA ARG A 186 25.90 -16.47 -4.21
C ARG A 186 25.23 -15.15 -4.61
N GLU A 187 24.26 -14.72 -3.81
CA GLU A 187 23.38 -13.56 -4.04
C GLU A 187 22.25 -13.71 -5.08
N ARG A 188 22.36 -14.64 -6.03
CA ARG A 188 21.34 -14.82 -7.09
C ARG A 188 20.31 -15.89 -6.74
N ALA A 189 20.70 -16.95 -6.06
CA ALA A 189 19.79 -18.02 -5.65
C ALA A 189 19.28 -17.79 -4.22
N LYS A 190 17.97 -17.96 -4.02
CA LYS A 190 17.29 -17.79 -2.72
C LYS A 190 16.25 -18.88 -2.55
N TYR A 191 15.87 -19.15 -1.30
CA TYR A 191 14.77 -20.05 -0.98
C TYR A 191 13.79 -19.34 -0.06
N TYR A 192 12.52 -19.24 -0.47
CA TYR A 192 11.48 -18.59 0.29
C TYR A 192 10.62 -19.64 1.01
N ALA A 193 10.93 -19.92 2.28
CA ALA A 193 10.33 -21.02 3.04
C ALA A 193 8.83 -20.85 3.31
N ASP A 194 8.33 -19.63 3.45
CA ASP A 194 6.89 -19.39 3.63
C ASP A 194 6.09 -19.69 2.37
N GLN A 195 6.72 -19.53 1.20
CA GLN A 195 6.11 -19.77 -0.10
C GLN A 195 6.45 -21.15 -0.67
N GLU A 196 7.39 -21.88 -0.06
CA GLU A 196 7.95 -23.15 -0.53
C GLU A 196 8.42 -23.08 -1.99
N VAL A 197 9.23 -22.07 -2.30
CA VAL A 197 9.78 -21.87 -3.64
C VAL A 197 11.29 -21.66 -3.62
N LEU A 198 11.95 -22.28 -4.60
CA LEU A 198 13.33 -21.98 -4.97
C LEU A 198 13.33 -20.85 -6.00
N ALA A 199 14.13 -19.82 -5.76
CA ALA A 199 14.18 -18.62 -6.56
C ALA A 199 15.57 -18.38 -7.15
N TYR A 200 15.62 -17.79 -8.35
CA TYR A 200 16.88 -17.33 -8.96
C TYR A 200 16.71 -15.98 -9.66
N GLN A 201 17.62 -15.04 -9.38
CA GLN A 201 17.62 -13.70 -9.92
C GLN A 201 18.37 -13.60 -11.26
N GLY A 202 17.70 -13.08 -12.28
CA GLY A 202 18.22 -12.87 -13.63
C GLY A 202 18.28 -14.17 -14.43
N ARG A 203 18.96 -14.11 -15.59
CA ARG A 203 19.21 -15.29 -16.42
C ARG A 203 20.26 -16.20 -15.78
N MET A 204 19.97 -17.50 -15.68
CA MET A 204 20.90 -18.49 -15.13
C MET A 204 21.93 -18.91 -16.18
N THR A 205 23.21 -18.96 -15.81
CA THR A 205 24.26 -19.51 -16.67
C THR A 205 24.30 -21.04 -16.55
N ALA A 206 24.88 -21.73 -17.54
CA ALA A 206 25.07 -23.18 -17.44
C ALA A 206 25.93 -23.57 -16.22
N GLU A 207 26.96 -22.77 -15.92
CA GLU A 207 27.80 -22.94 -14.73
C GLU A 207 27.00 -22.83 -13.42
N ALA A 208 26.11 -21.83 -13.31
CA ALA A 208 25.22 -21.67 -12.16
C ALA A 208 24.25 -22.84 -11.98
N ARG A 209 23.68 -23.34 -13.09
CA ARG A 209 22.84 -24.53 -13.09
C ARG A 209 23.61 -25.75 -12.58
N ASP A 210 24.80 -25.99 -13.12
CA ASP A 210 25.60 -27.16 -12.78
C ASP A 210 26.07 -27.11 -11.32
N ALA A 211 26.41 -25.92 -10.81
CA ALA A 211 26.71 -25.70 -9.40
C ALA A 211 25.52 -26.02 -8.49
N LEU A 212 24.29 -25.64 -8.88
CA LEU A 212 23.07 -26.01 -8.14
C LEU A 212 22.81 -27.51 -8.18
N LEU A 213 22.94 -28.15 -9.35
CA LEU A 213 22.74 -29.61 -9.50
C LEU A 213 23.75 -30.42 -8.67
N ALA A 214 24.97 -29.91 -8.49
CA ALA A 214 26.00 -30.56 -7.68
C ALA A 214 25.70 -30.57 -6.17
N LEU A 215 24.79 -29.72 -5.68
CA LEU A 215 24.47 -29.64 -4.25
C LEU A 215 23.71 -30.87 -3.74
N ALA A 216 22.94 -31.54 -4.59
CA ALA A 216 22.16 -32.70 -4.18
C ALA A 216 21.66 -33.53 -5.36
N HIS A 217 21.58 -34.85 -5.18
CA HIS A 217 21.14 -35.80 -6.20
C HIS A 217 19.67 -36.25 -6.08
N THR A 218 18.85 -35.53 -5.32
CA THR A 218 17.42 -35.89 -5.19
C THR A 218 16.65 -35.57 -6.48
N PRO A 219 15.70 -36.43 -6.90
CA PRO A 219 14.89 -36.18 -8.11
C PRO A 219 14.12 -34.87 -8.05
N ALA A 220 13.58 -34.50 -6.89
CA ALA A 220 12.85 -33.25 -6.69
C ALA A 220 13.75 -32.03 -6.90
N TRP A 221 14.96 -32.02 -6.33
CA TRP A 221 15.94 -30.95 -6.52
C TRP A 221 16.39 -30.82 -7.98
N HIS A 222 16.73 -31.95 -8.62
CA HIS A 222 17.15 -31.95 -10.03
C HIS A 222 16.08 -31.35 -10.94
N ARG A 223 14.82 -31.81 -10.80
CA ARG A 223 13.68 -31.25 -11.52
C ARG A 223 13.52 -29.76 -11.26
N ALA A 224 13.55 -29.33 -10.00
CA ALA A 224 13.37 -27.93 -9.64
C ALA A 224 14.47 -27.04 -10.26
N VAL A 225 15.73 -27.46 -10.22
CA VAL A 225 16.85 -26.71 -10.82
C VAL A 225 16.76 -26.69 -12.34
N THR A 226 16.36 -27.80 -12.99
CA THR A 226 16.15 -27.83 -14.44
C THR A 226 15.01 -26.89 -14.86
N GLU A 227 13.86 -26.95 -14.19
CA GLU A 227 12.73 -26.06 -14.46
C GLU A 227 13.12 -24.59 -14.24
N LEU A 228 13.88 -24.30 -13.18
CA LEU A 228 14.37 -22.97 -12.85
C LEU A 228 15.30 -22.43 -13.94
N TYR A 229 16.20 -23.29 -14.45
CA TYR A 229 17.07 -22.96 -15.57
C TYR A 229 16.25 -22.64 -16.83
N GLU A 230 15.37 -23.54 -17.27
CA GLU A 230 14.52 -23.35 -18.47
C GLU A 230 13.66 -22.09 -18.37
N ALA A 231 13.05 -21.88 -17.21
CA ALA A 231 12.25 -20.70 -16.91
C ALA A 231 13.07 -19.40 -17.00
N SER A 232 14.33 -19.41 -16.58
CA SER A 232 15.24 -18.27 -16.68
C SER A 232 15.72 -17.97 -18.11
N GLN A 233 15.59 -18.92 -19.05
CA GLN A 233 15.99 -18.73 -20.45
C GLN A 233 14.85 -18.20 -21.35
N ARG A 234 13.64 -17.99 -20.81
CA ARG A 234 12.48 -17.55 -21.60
C ARG A 234 12.76 -16.19 -22.24
N GLU A 235 12.38 -16.06 -23.50
CA GLU A 235 12.55 -14.82 -24.26
C GLU A 235 11.18 -14.15 -24.45
N ALA A 236 11.13 -12.83 -24.26
CA ALA A 236 9.99 -12.02 -24.65
C ALA A 236 10.38 -10.99 -25.72
N ARG A 237 9.44 -10.69 -26.60
CA ARG A 237 9.60 -9.75 -27.70
C ARG A 237 8.45 -8.77 -27.72
N VAL A 238 8.75 -7.49 -27.88
CA VAL A 238 7.73 -6.44 -27.99
C VAL A 238 8.05 -5.55 -29.19
N GLN A 239 7.00 -5.19 -29.92
CA GLN A 239 7.09 -4.23 -31.01
C GLN A 239 7.25 -2.81 -30.45
N VAL A 240 8.30 -2.12 -30.89
CA VAL A 240 8.68 -0.80 -30.39
C VAL A 240 9.02 0.15 -31.54
N GLN A 241 8.64 1.42 -31.37
CA GLN A 241 9.25 2.50 -32.14
C GLN A 241 10.51 2.90 -31.38
N ALA A 242 11.65 2.33 -31.76
CA ALA A 242 12.88 2.59 -31.03
C ALA A 242 13.34 4.04 -31.21
N PRO A 243 13.74 4.72 -30.12
CA PRO A 243 14.43 5.99 -30.20
C PRO A 243 15.71 5.87 -31.04
N ALA A 244 16.04 6.89 -31.82
CA ALA A 244 17.22 6.88 -32.72
C ALA A 244 18.57 6.65 -31.99
N ARG A 245 18.60 6.84 -30.66
CA ARG A 245 19.79 6.64 -29.82
C ARG A 245 20.00 5.19 -29.38
N LEU A 246 19.04 4.31 -29.62
CA LEU A 246 19.10 2.92 -29.18
C LEU A 246 20.05 2.12 -30.08
N THR A 247 21.29 1.92 -29.64
CA THR A 247 22.27 1.07 -30.35
C THR A 247 22.43 -0.29 -29.66
N PRO A 248 22.86 -1.34 -30.38
CA PRO A 248 23.16 -2.64 -29.78
C PRO A 248 24.22 -2.56 -28.66
N GLU A 249 25.21 -1.69 -28.79
CA GLU A 249 26.27 -1.49 -27.79
C GLU A 249 25.70 -0.87 -26.50
N LEU A 250 24.80 0.09 -26.63
CA LEU A 250 24.12 0.71 -25.48
C LEU A 250 23.29 -0.33 -24.72
N LEU A 251 22.55 -1.18 -25.44
CA LEU A 251 21.77 -2.25 -24.85
C LEU A 251 22.65 -3.28 -24.13
N ALA A 252 23.75 -3.71 -24.76
CA ALA A 252 24.72 -4.62 -24.15
C ALA A 252 25.35 -4.03 -22.87
N GLY A 253 25.57 -2.71 -22.83
CA GLY A 253 26.04 -1.99 -21.64
C GLY A 253 25.01 -1.88 -20.51
N ILE A 254 23.72 -2.04 -20.81
CA ILE A 254 22.62 -2.10 -19.82
C ILE A 254 22.48 -3.53 -19.30
N SER A 255 22.33 -4.49 -20.22
CA SER A 255 22.28 -5.91 -19.90
C SER A 255 22.62 -6.75 -21.14
N PRO A 256 23.43 -7.82 -21.01
CA PRO A 256 23.71 -8.74 -22.12
C PRO A 256 22.47 -9.52 -22.59
N ASP A 257 21.40 -9.49 -21.81
CA ASP A 257 20.14 -10.17 -22.10
C ASP A 257 19.17 -9.33 -22.95
N LEU A 258 19.53 -8.08 -23.25
CA LEU A 258 18.76 -7.18 -24.10
C LEU A 258 19.30 -7.18 -25.53
N ALA A 259 18.39 -7.20 -26.50
CA ALA A 259 18.71 -7.02 -27.91
C ALA A 259 17.62 -6.21 -28.62
N TYR A 260 18.01 -5.49 -29.67
CA TYR A 260 17.08 -4.78 -30.54
C TYR A 260 17.29 -5.23 -31.98
N ASP A 261 16.22 -5.66 -32.64
CA ASP A 261 16.20 -5.97 -34.06
C ASP A 261 15.67 -4.76 -34.84
N PRO A 262 16.54 -3.98 -35.51
CA PRO A 262 16.13 -2.80 -36.26
C PRO A 262 15.33 -3.14 -37.53
N GLY A 263 15.48 -4.36 -38.08
CA GLY A 263 14.76 -4.79 -39.28
C GLY A 263 13.29 -5.12 -38.97
N GLN A 264 13.00 -5.57 -37.75
CA GLN A 264 11.65 -5.92 -37.31
C GLN A 264 11.01 -4.90 -36.36
N GLY A 265 11.79 -3.93 -35.85
CA GLY A 265 11.34 -2.98 -34.83
C GLY A 265 11.06 -3.65 -33.48
N GLN A 266 11.78 -4.73 -33.15
CA GLN A 266 11.51 -5.55 -31.96
C GLN A 266 12.57 -5.38 -30.89
N LEU A 267 12.12 -5.09 -29.67
CA LEU A 267 12.95 -5.16 -28.47
C LEU A 267 12.77 -6.53 -27.83
N VAL A 268 13.90 -7.18 -27.54
CA VAL A 268 13.98 -8.55 -27.05
C VAL A 268 14.69 -8.57 -25.71
N CYS A 269 14.16 -9.36 -24.77
CA CYS A 269 14.80 -9.61 -23.50
C CYS A 269 14.77 -11.11 -23.17
N ARG A 270 15.92 -11.65 -22.75
CA ARG A 270 16.12 -13.06 -22.39
C ARG A 270 16.20 -13.22 -20.87
N GLY A 271 15.23 -13.88 -20.29
CA GLY A 271 15.12 -14.09 -18.86
C GLY A 271 14.48 -12.91 -18.12
N PRO A 272 14.30 -13.03 -16.80
CA PRO A 272 13.62 -12.03 -15.99
C PRO A 272 14.46 -10.73 -15.94
N MET A 273 13.78 -9.60 -16.10
CA MET A 273 14.40 -8.27 -16.10
C MET A 273 14.37 -7.68 -14.69
N THR A 274 15.52 -7.30 -14.13
CA THR A 274 15.52 -6.61 -12.83
C THR A 274 14.95 -5.19 -12.95
N LEU A 275 14.50 -4.62 -11.82
CA LEU A 275 14.02 -3.23 -11.79
C LEU A 275 15.10 -2.22 -12.20
N ASP A 276 16.36 -2.51 -11.89
CA ASP A 276 17.49 -1.68 -12.31
C ASP A 276 17.66 -1.67 -13.84
N VAL A 277 17.66 -2.86 -14.46
CA VAL A 277 17.74 -3.00 -15.91
C VAL A 277 16.56 -2.29 -16.58
N ARG A 278 15.34 -2.45 -16.04
CA ARG A 278 14.15 -1.74 -16.53
C ARG A 278 14.34 -0.22 -16.50
N ARG A 279 14.79 0.32 -15.37
CA ARG A 279 15.02 1.77 -15.20
C ARG A 279 16.04 2.27 -16.22
N ARG A 280 17.22 1.63 -16.29
CA ARG A 280 18.30 2.02 -17.21
C ARG A 280 17.86 1.91 -18.68
N LEU A 281 17.04 0.91 -19.03
CA LEU A 281 16.46 0.76 -20.36
C LEU A 281 15.47 1.88 -20.71
N ILE A 282 14.63 2.29 -19.75
CA ILE A 282 13.75 3.46 -19.92
C ILE A 282 14.61 4.69 -20.19
N GLU A 283 15.58 4.98 -19.32
CA GLU A 283 16.46 6.14 -19.41
C GLU A 283 17.25 6.18 -20.73
N ALA A 284 17.78 5.04 -21.18
CA ALA A 284 18.55 4.93 -22.42
C ALA A 284 17.76 5.31 -23.68
N GLY A 285 16.43 5.12 -23.67
CA GLY A 285 15.57 5.54 -24.77
C GLY A 285 15.06 6.98 -24.66
N LEU A 286 15.34 7.68 -23.56
CA LEU A 286 14.92 9.06 -23.37
C LEU A 286 16.07 10.03 -23.69
N PRO A 287 15.77 11.23 -24.20
CA PRO A 287 16.80 12.24 -24.38
C PRO A 287 17.32 12.67 -23.00
N ALA A 288 18.56 12.27 -22.69
CA ALA A 288 19.32 12.88 -21.61
C ALA A 288 19.58 14.34 -21.97
N ILE A 289 19.24 15.23 -21.04
CA ILE A 289 19.46 16.65 -21.15
C ILE A 289 20.27 17.13 -19.95
N GLN A 290 21.15 18.10 -20.18
CA GLN A 290 21.70 18.90 -19.10
C GLN A 290 20.68 20.00 -18.81
N TRP A 291 20.16 20.03 -17.59
CA TRP A 291 19.25 21.10 -17.18
C TRP A 291 20.06 22.31 -16.76
N ASP A 292 19.74 23.48 -17.31
CA ASP A 292 20.32 24.75 -16.91
C ASP A 292 19.23 25.77 -16.54
N VAL A 293 19.66 26.89 -15.95
CA VAL A 293 18.75 27.95 -15.53
C VAL A 293 18.05 28.60 -16.74
N ALA A 294 18.76 28.73 -17.87
CA ALA A 294 18.23 29.32 -19.10
C ALA A 294 17.04 28.54 -19.67
N ARG A 295 17.09 27.20 -19.64
CA ARG A 295 15.98 26.34 -20.04
C ARG A 295 14.76 26.51 -19.14
N GLY A 296 14.98 26.73 -17.85
CA GLY A 296 13.91 27.08 -16.91
C GLY A 296 13.22 28.40 -17.28
N GLU A 297 13.99 29.40 -17.69
CA GLU A 297 13.47 30.70 -18.15
C GLU A 297 12.71 30.57 -19.48
N GLU A 298 13.20 29.77 -20.43
CA GLU A 298 12.53 29.49 -21.70
C GLU A 298 11.16 28.81 -21.47
N LEU A 299 11.12 27.81 -20.58
CA LEU A 299 9.87 27.17 -20.15
C LEU A 299 8.91 28.16 -19.48
N ALA A 300 9.42 29.06 -18.63
CA ALA A 300 8.62 30.10 -18.01
C ALA A 300 8.02 31.06 -19.04
N ALA A 301 8.80 31.47 -20.04
CA ALA A 301 8.35 32.31 -21.14
C ALA A 301 7.25 31.61 -21.97
N GLY A 302 7.49 30.37 -22.38
CA GLY A 302 6.51 29.57 -23.13
C GLY A 302 5.21 29.34 -22.36
N LEU A 303 5.29 29.17 -21.04
CA LEU A 303 4.11 29.08 -20.16
C LEU A 303 3.37 30.43 -20.03
N ALA A 304 4.09 31.54 -19.97
CA ALA A 304 3.52 32.89 -19.86
C ALA A 304 2.79 33.33 -21.13
N GLU A 305 3.26 32.91 -22.31
CA GLU A 305 2.56 33.14 -23.59
C GLU A 305 1.19 32.46 -23.64
N ARG A 306 1.03 31.34 -22.94
CA ARG A 306 -0.17 30.49 -22.95
C ARG A 306 -1.11 30.76 -21.76
N GLY A 307 -0.77 31.72 -20.92
CA GLY A 307 -1.57 32.15 -19.77
C GLY A 307 -0.74 32.88 -18.72
N PRO A 308 -1.37 33.72 -17.88
CA PRO A 308 -0.65 34.43 -16.82
C PRO A 308 -0.07 33.45 -15.79
N LEU A 309 1.18 33.68 -15.41
CA LEU A 309 1.86 32.97 -14.32
C LEU A 309 1.87 33.82 -13.05
N SER A 310 1.42 33.25 -11.94
CA SER A 310 1.51 33.87 -10.62
C SER A 310 2.96 34.01 -10.14
N MET A 311 3.18 34.87 -9.15
CA MET A 311 4.50 35.02 -8.52
C MET A 311 4.99 33.71 -7.89
N ALA A 312 4.10 32.95 -7.26
CA ALA A 312 4.40 31.64 -6.68
C ALA A 312 4.84 30.63 -7.74
N GLN A 313 4.15 30.59 -8.89
CA GLN A 313 4.52 29.70 -10.00
C GLN A 313 5.88 30.06 -10.60
N ARG A 314 6.20 31.36 -10.74
CA ARG A 314 7.53 31.81 -11.20
C ARG A 314 8.63 31.40 -10.24
N GLN A 315 8.41 31.58 -8.93
CA GLN A 315 9.36 31.16 -7.89
C GLN A 315 9.55 29.64 -7.89
N ALA A 316 8.49 28.86 -8.09
CA ALA A 316 8.57 27.41 -8.19
C ALA A 316 9.41 26.97 -9.40
N ILE A 317 9.22 27.60 -10.57
CA ILE A 317 10.06 27.31 -11.76
C ILE A 317 11.53 27.57 -11.47
N GLU A 318 11.86 28.69 -10.85
CA GLU A 318 13.25 29.03 -10.55
C GLU A 318 13.87 28.08 -9.50
N ALA A 319 13.11 27.71 -8.47
CA ALA A 319 13.55 26.80 -7.43
C ALA A 319 13.83 25.38 -7.98
N VAL A 320 12.90 24.85 -8.77
CA VAL A 320 13.04 23.54 -9.43
C VAL A 320 14.18 23.57 -10.44
N SER A 321 14.29 24.61 -11.26
CA SER A 321 15.37 24.72 -12.26
C SER A 321 16.75 24.72 -11.62
N ARG A 322 16.92 25.40 -10.48
CA ARG A 322 18.19 25.36 -9.72
C ARG A 322 18.49 23.98 -9.15
N ARG A 323 17.47 23.28 -8.64
CA ARG A 323 17.62 21.91 -8.12
C ARG A 323 18.02 20.93 -9.22
N LEU A 324 17.34 20.99 -10.37
CA LEU A 324 17.63 20.14 -11.52
C LEU A 324 19.03 20.43 -12.09
N ALA A 325 19.45 21.70 -12.14
CA ALA A 325 20.81 22.05 -12.56
C ALA A 325 21.89 21.48 -11.64
N ALA A 326 21.60 21.34 -10.34
CA ALA A 326 22.53 20.73 -9.38
C ALA A 326 22.66 19.20 -9.52
N LEU A 327 21.67 18.52 -10.10
CA LEU A 327 21.66 17.07 -10.30
C LEU A 327 22.47 16.63 -11.54
N GLY A 328 22.87 17.56 -12.40
CA GLY A 328 23.65 17.27 -13.61
C GLY A 328 22.77 16.82 -14.78
N GLN A 329 22.96 15.58 -15.27
CA GLN A 329 22.17 15.03 -16.38
C GLN A 329 20.86 14.42 -15.86
N THR A 330 19.74 14.78 -16.48
CA THR A 330 18.40 14.23 -16.17
C THR A 330 17.63 13.94 -17.45
N SER A 331 16.58 13.11 -17.34
CA SER A 331 15.59 12.96 -18.40
C SER A 331 14.71 14.20 -18.48
N GLU A 332 14.49 14.71 -19.70
CA GLU A 332 13.58 15.84 -19.91
C GLU A 332 12.17 15.55 -19.39
N ALA A 333 11.67 14.33 -19.60
CA ALA A 333 10.35 13.91 -19.15
C ALA A 333 10.21 13.93 -17.62
N GLU A 334 11.26 13.59 -16.88
CA GLU A 334 11.24 13.59 -15.41
C GLU A 334 11.34 15.00 -14.86
N ALA A 335 12.20 15.82 -15.46
CA ALA A 335 12.36 17.22 -15.12
C ALA A 335 11.05 18.02 -15.30
N VAL A 336 10.35 17.86 -16.44
CA VAL A 336 9.05 18.53 -16.62
C VAL A 336 7.94 17.97 -15.72
N LEU A 337 8.03 16.70 -15.29
CA LEU A 337 7.07 16.13 -14.35
C LEU A 337 7.26 16.68 -12.93
N GLU A 338 8.51 16.82 -12.48
CA GLU A 338 8.82 17.50 -11.21
C GLU A 338 8.33 18.95 -11.24
N LEU A 339 8.63 19.66 -12.33
CA LEU A 339 8.17 21.04 -12.52
C LEU A 339 6.64 21.15 -12.52
N PHE A 340 5.94 20.23 -13.18
CA PHE A 340 4.47 20.20 -13.19
C PHE A 340 3.88 19.99 -11.78
N ARG A 341 4.46 19.09 -10.98
CA ARG A 341 3.98 18.84 -9.61
C ARG A 341 4.10 20.09 -8.73
N GLU A 342 5.25 20.75 -8.78
CA GLU A 342 5.52 21.97 -8.01
C GLU A 342 4.66 23.14 -8.49
N LEU A 343 4.47 23.29 -9.80
CA LEU A 343 3.58 24.30 -10.36
C LEU A 343 2.12 24.06 -9.98
N ALA A 344 1.66 22.81 -9.95
CA ALA A 344 0.30 22.45 -9.56
C ALA A 344 0.02 22.76 -8.08
N VAL A 345 1.04 22.67 -7.21
CA VAL A 345 0.96 23.12 -5.81
C VAL A 345 0.91 24.65 -5.73
N ALA A 346 1.71 25.35 -6.55
CA ALA A 346 1.77 26.80 -6.57
C ALA A 346 0.51 27.49 -7.15
N GLY A 347 -0.27 26.79 -7.98
CA GLY A 347 -1.56 27.28 -8.48
C GLY A 347 -2.06 26.53 -9.72
N PRO A 348 -3.33 26.73 -10.11
CA PRO A 348 -3.91 26.06 -11.27
C PRO A 348 -3.22 26.49 -12.57
N LEU A 349 -2.94 25.52 -13.45
CA LEU A 349 -2.43 25.73 -14.80
C LEU A 349 -3.58 25.58 -15.82
N SER A 350 -3.58 26.42 -16.86
CA SER A 350 -4.53 26.30 -17.96
C SER A 350 -4.32 24.99 -18.73
N THR A 351 -5.32 24.51 -19.47
CA THR A 351 -5.17 23.31 -20.31
C THR A 351 -4.04 23.48 -21.32
N GLN A 352 -3.90 24.66 -21.94
CA GLN A 352 -2.80 24.94 -22.89
C GLN A 352 -1.43 24.93 -22.21
N GLN A 353 -1.31 25.45 -20.99
CA GLN A 353 -0.07 25.42 -20.21
C GLN A 353 0.32 23.99 -19.82
N ARG A 354 -0.66 23.20 -19.34
CA ARG A 354 -0.44 21.78 -19.04
C ARG A 354 -0.03 21.01 -20.28
N ASP A 355 -0.66 21.29 -21.41
CA ASP A 355 -0.37 20.61 -22.66
C ASP A 355 1.05 20.89 -23.15
N PHE A 356 1.48 22.15 -23.07
CA PHE A 356 2.85 22.56 -23.39
C PHE A 356 3.87 21.91 -22.45
N LEU A 357 3.68 22.04 -21.15
CA LEU A 357 4.62 21.54 -20.15
C LEU A 357 4.80 20.02 -20.20
N LEU A 358 3.71 19.28 -20.38
CA LEU A 358 3.73 17.82 -20.39
C LEU A 358 3.98 17.21 -21.77
N ALA A 359 4.24 18.02 -22.81
CA ALA A 359 4.51 17.51 -24.15
C ALA A 359 5.71 16.53 -24.20
N PRO A 360 6.88 16.84 -23.59
CA PRO A 360 8.02 15.91 -23.57
C PRO A 360 7.71 14.62 -22.81
N TYR A 361 6.97 14.73 -21.69
CA TYR A 361 6.52 13.56 -20.93
C TYR A 361 5.58 12.68 -21.76
N ARG A 362 4.64 13.25 -22.50
CA ARG A 362 3.73 12.50 -23.39
C ARG A 362 4.47 11.82 -24.54
N ALA A 363 5.47 12.49 -25.13
CA ALA A 363 6.30 11.90 -26.17
C ALA A 363 7.12 10.68 -25.66
N SER A 364 7.44 10.65 -24.36
CA SER A 364 8.13 9.51 -23.74
C SER A 364 7.24 8.28 -23.50
N PHE A 365 5.92 8.47 -23.49
CA PHE A 365 4.97 7.44 -23.07
C PHE A 365 5.01 6.17 -23.93
N PRO A 366 5.06 6.22 -25.28
CA PRO A 366 5.12 5.01 -26.10
C PRO A 366 6.34 4.13 -25.78
N TRP A 367 7.50 4.75 -25.54
CA TRP A 367 8.72 4.03 -25.15
C TRP A 367 8.59 3.40 -23.77
N ARG A 368 8.16 4.18 -22.76
CA ARG A 368 7.94 3.68 -21.39
C ARG A 368 6.95 2.50 -21.39
N ALA A 369 5.82 2.65 -22.08
CA ALA A 369 4.81 1.60 -22.21
C ALA A 369 5.32 0.36 -22.97
N ALA A 370 6.23 0.52 -23.94
CA ALA A 370 6.88 -0.59 -24.61
C ALA A 370 7.83 -1.37 -23.67
N VAL A 371 8.68 -0.65 -22.92
CA VAL A 371 9.56 -1.27 -21.92
C VAL A 371 8.75 -1.95 -20.82
N ASP A 372 7.63 -1.35 -20.39
CA ASP A 372 6.73 -1.96 -19.40
C ASP A 372 6.05 -3.23 -19.89
N ARG A 373 5.60 -3.24 -21.15
CA ARG A 373 5.07 -4.47 -21.77
C ARG A 373 6.14 -5.54 -21.86
N LEU A 374 7.37 -5.18 -22.21
CA LEU A 374 8.48 -6.14 -22.27
C LEU A 374 8.81 -6.68 -20.88
N PHE A 375 8.91 -5.79 -19.89
CA PHE A 375 9.13 -6.12 -18.50
C PHE A 375 8.06 -7.09 -18.00
N LEU A 376 6.78 -6.80 -18.21
CA LEU A 376 5.70 -7.71 -17.79
C LEU A 376 5.73 -9.05 -18.55
N ALA A 377 6.13 -9.05 -19.83
CA ALA A 377 6.17 -10.25 -20.65
C ALA A 377 7.32 -11.21 -20.28
N VAL A 378 8.45 -10.71 -19.75
CA VAL A 378 9.57 -11.57 -19.31
C VAL A 378 9.38 -12.18 -17.93
N HIS A 379 8.47 -11.66 -17.10
CA HIS A 379 8.24 -12.17 -15.76
C HIS A 379 7.17 -13.27 -15.74
N GLN A 380 7.41 -14.30 -14.92
CA GLN A 380 6.39 -15.27 -14.60
C GLN A 380 5.41 -14.68 -13.58
N GLN A 381 4.21 -14.30 -14.02
CA GLN A 381 3.15 -13.92 -13.10
C GLN A 381 2.58 -15.18 -12.45
N LYS A 382 2.84 -15.40 -11.15
CA LYS A 382 2.27 -16.53 -10.36
C LYS A 382 0.74 -16.50 -10.41
N TYR A 383 0.16 -15.30 -10.39
CA TYR A 383 -1.25 -15.06 -10.65
C TYR A 383 -1.41 -13.76 -11.45
N ARG A 384 -2.03 -13.84 -12.64
CA ARG A 384 -2.25 -12.69 -13.54
C ARG A 384 -3.01 -11.50 -12.91
N TRP A 385 -3.72 -11.71 -11.79
CA TRP A 385 -4.64 -10.75 -11.16
C TRP A 385 -4.57 -10.78 -9.63
N SER A 386 -3.39 -10.59 -9.02
CA SER A 386 -3.22 -10.75 -7.56
C SER A 386 -2.72 -9.52 -6.79
N GLY A 387 -2.50 -8.37 -7.43
CA GLY A 387 -1.97 -7.20 -6.72
C GLY A 387 -2.96 -6.50 -5.79
N ASP A 388 -2.50 -5.38 -5.23
CA ASP A 388 -3.27 -4.56 -4.29
C ASP A 388 -4.39 -3.80 -5.04
N TYR A 389 -5.64 -4.01 -4.61
CA TYR A 389 -6.83 -3.37 -5.16
C TYR A 389 -6.84 -1.85 -4.97
N ARG A 390 -5.95 -1.29 -4.12
CA ARG A 390 -5.77 0.15 -3.91
C ARG A 390 -4.68 0.75 -4.80
N ALA A 391 -3.97 -0.04 -5.61
CA ALA A 391 -2.90 0.47 -6.45
C ALA A 391 -3.41 1.49 -7.48
N GLU A 392 -2.61 2.52 -7.71
CA GLU A 392 -2.88 3.61 -8.64
C GLU A 392 -2.99 3.06 -10.08
N GLY A 393 -4.03 3.46 -10.82
CA GLY A 393 -4.30 2.97 -12.17
C GLY A 393 -5.18 1.71 -12.27
N THR A 394 -5.60 1.11 -11.15
CA THR A 394 -6.61 0.04 -11.16
C THR A 394 -8.02 0.60 -11.49
N PRO A 395 -8.95 -0.21 -12.03
CA PRO A 395 -10.35 0.19 -12.19
C PRO A 395 -11.02 0.56 -10.85
N PHE A 396 -10.63 -0.08 -9.75
CA PHE A 396 -11.16 0.22 -8.42
C PHE A 396 -10.64 1.57 -7.91
N TRP A 397 -9.34 1.86 -8.06
CA TRP A 397 -8.79 3.19 -7.81
C TRP A 397 -9.47 4.26 -8.66
N TRP A 398 -9.69 4.00 -9.96
CA TRP A 398 -10.40 4.93 -10.84
C TRP A 398 -11.82 5.20 -10.36
N LEU A 399 -12.57 4.15 -9.99
CA LEU A 399 -13.93 4.28 -9.47
C LEU A 399 -13.94 5.04 -8.14
N TYR A 400 -12.97 4.77 -7.27
CA TYR A 400 -12.83 5.50 -6.01
C TYR A 400 -12.53 6.98 -6.24
N GLU A 401 -11.52 7.30 -7.05
CA GLU A 401 -11.02 8.65 -7.25
C GLU A 401 -11.95 9.51 -8.12
N TYR A 402 -12.61 8.92 -9.13
CA TYR A 402 -13.43 9.65 -10.11
C TYR A 402 -14.93 9.45 -9.98
N ALA A 403 -15.41 8.48 -9.19
CA ALA A 403 -16.84 8.34 -8.89
C ALA A 403 -17.13 8.55 -7.41
N MET A 404 -16.57 7.72 -6.52
CA MET A 404 -16.89 7.79 -5.08
C MET A 404 -16.47 9.12 -4.48
N LYS A 405 -15.21 9.54 -4.65
CA LYS A 405 -14.66 10.75 -4.06
C LYS A 405 -15.45 12.01 -4.47
N PRO A 406 -15.76 12.26 -5.76
CA PRO A 406 -16.66 13.34 -6.16
C PRO A 406 -18.06 13.23 -5.57
N LEU A 407 -18.67 12.03 -5.54
CA LEU A 407 -20.01 11.83 -4.97
C LEU A 407 -20.05 12.10 -3.46
N THR A 408 -19.03 11.67 -2.70
CA THR A 408 -18.91 12.06 -1.30
C THR A 408 -18.69 13.56 -1.14
N ALA A 409 -17.88 14.18 -2.01
CA ALA A 409 -17.66 15.62 -1.97
C ALA A 409 -18.95 16.41 -2.22
N THR A 410 -19.80 15.99 -3.17
CA THR A 410 -21.11 16.63 -3.40
C THR A 410 -22.05 16.43 -2.22
N MET A 411 -22.06 15.24 -1.62
CA MET A 411 -22.83 14.97 -0.41
C MET A 411 -22.40 15.88 0.76
N PHE A 412 -21.08 16.04 1.00
CA PHE A 412 -20.56 16.95 2.01
C PHE A 412 -20.84 18.42 1.70
N ALA A 413 -20.74 18.84 0.44
CA ALA A 413 -21.05 20.20 0.03
C ALA A 413 -22.54 20.52 0.26
N MET A 414 -23.44 19.61 -0.11
CA MET A 414 -24.87 19.75 0.17
C MET A 414 -25.15 19.78 1.67
N LEU A 415 -24.54 18.88 2.44
CA LEU A 415 -24.68 18.86 3.90
C LEU A 415 -24.24 20.19 4.51
N ALA A 416 -23.06 20.71 4.13
CA ALA A 416 -22.56 21.99 4.60
C ALA A 416 -23.51 23.14 4.25
N PHE A 417 -24.01 23.20 3.01
CA PHE A 417 -24.98 24.21 2.58
C PHE A 417 -26.28 24.15 3.39
N TYR A 418 -26.87 22.97 3.55
CA TYR A 418 -28.13 22.81 4.28
C TYR A 418 -27.96 23.05 5.77
N VAL A 419 -26.86 22.61 6.38
CA VAL A 419 -26.56 22.89 7.79
C VAL A 419 -26.35 24.39 8.01
N ALA A 420 -25.57 25.06 7.17
CA ALA A 420 -25.37 26.50 7.26
C ALA A 420 -26.69 27.28 7.04
N SER A 421 -27.50 26.88 6.06
CA SER A 421 -28.80 27.50 5.76
C SER A 421 -29.85 27.24 6.87
N ALA A 422 -29.89 26.02 7.42
CA ALA A 422 -30.75 25.68 8.55
C ALA A 422 -30.31 26.41 9.82
N ALA A 423 -29.01 26.45 10.11
CA ALA A 423 -28.46 27.19 11.24
C ALA A 423 -28.75 28.69 11.10
N PHE A 424 -28.50 29.30 9.94
CA PHE A 424 -28.82 30.71 9.70
C PHE A 424 -30.32 31.03 9.87
N ARG A 425 -31.21 30.14 9.42
CA ARG A 425 -32.67 30.30 9.58
C ARG A 425 -33.16 30.03 11.00
N ALA A 426 -32.60 29.03 11.69
CA ALA A 426 -32.97 28.66 13.05
C ALA A 426 -32.41 29.65 14.08
N PHE A 427 -31.20 30.17 13.84
CA PHE A 427 -30.55 31.20 14.62
C PHE A 427 -30.85 32.59 14.07
N ARG A 428 -32.13 32.95 14.01
CA ARG A 428 -32.52 34.37 14.04
C ARG A 428 -32.08 34.88 15.41
N ALA A 429 -30.81 35.30 15.52
CA ALA A 429 -30.05 35.42 16.76
C ALA A 429 -30.83 36.19 17.84
N LYS A 430 -31.25 35.49 18.89
CA LYS A 430 -31.97 36.05 20.05
C LYS A 430 -31.20 35.89 21.37
N ASN A 431 -30.12 35.10 21.40
CA ASN A 431 -29.31 34.83 22.58
C ASN A 431 -27.80 34.72 22.26
N VAL A 432 -26.96 35.03 23.24
CA VAL A 432 -25.49 35.14 23.09
C VAL A 432 -24.86 33.77 22.82
N GLU A 433 -25.39 32.70 23.42
CA GLU A 433 -24.82 31.35 23.26
C GLU A 433 -24.97 30.83 21.83
N ALA A 434 -26.13 31.06 21.21
CA ALA A 434 -26.39 30.67 19.83
C ALA A 434 -25.48 31.41 18.84
N THR A 435 -25.24 32.70 19.08
CA THR A 435 -24.34 33.51 18.26
C THR A 435 -22.90 33.02 18.35
N LEU A 436 -22.44 32.68 19.56
CA LEU A 436 -21.09 32.15 19.77
C LEU A 436 -20.90 30.79 19.09
N LEU A 437 -21.89 29.90 19.17
CA LEU A 437 -21.87 28.60 18.51
C LEU A 437 -21.88 28.76 16.98
N LEU A 438 -22.75 29.62 16.44
CA LEU A 438 -22.85 29.89 15.00
C LEU A 438 -21.56 30.50 14.45
N ALA A 439 -20.98 31.48 15.14
CA ALA A 439 -19.73 32.12 14.75
C ALA A 439 -18.56 31.12 14.74
N THR A 440 -18.47 30.28 15.79
CA THR A 440 -17.44 29.24 15.89
C THR A 440 -17.58 28.21 14.77
N ALA A 441 -18.80 27.73 14.51
CA ALA A 441 -19.07 26.78 13.43
C ALA A 441 -18.74 27.37 12.05
N PHE A 442 -19.08 28.64 11.82
CA PHE A 442 -18.76 29.34 10.57
C PHE A 442 -17.24 29.46 10.36
N ILE A 443 -16.48 29.85 11.39
CA ILE A 443 -15.02 29.93 11.34
C ILE A 443 -14.40 28.57 10.98
N ILE A 444 -14.83 27.50 11.67
CA ILE A 444 -14.31 26.13 11.43
C ILE A 444 -14.62 25.67 10.00
N LEU A 445 -15.85 25.85 9.54
CA LEU A 445 -16.27 25.49 8.18
C LEU A 445 -15.44 26.24 7.14
N LEU A 446 -15.21 27.53 7.35
CA LEU A 446 -14.45 28.36 6.43
C LEU A 446 -12.96 27.95 6.41
N GLY A 447 -12.35 27.67 7.57
CA GLY A 447 -10.95 27.26 7.66
C GLY A 447 -10.66 25.85 7.17
N ARG A 448 -11.67 24.97 7.09
CA ARG A 448 -11.55 23.62 6.49
C ARG A 448 -11.72 23.60 4.97
N THR A 449 -12.12 24.71 4.37
CA THR A 449 -12.24 24.85 2.91
C THR A 449 -11.11 25.67 2.35
N PHE A 450 -10.84 25.51 1.04
CA PHE A 450 -9.84 26.31 0.32
C PHE A 450 -10.11 27.82 0.41
N ALA A 451 -11.37 28.22 0.64
CA ALA A 451 -11.76 29.62 0.81
C ALA A 451 -11.08 30.29 2.02
N GLY A 452 -10.86 29.56 3.14
CA GLY A 452 -10.16 30.11 4.31
C GLY A 452 -8.72 30.53 3.99
N GLN A 453 -8.03 29.69 3.21
CA GLN A 453 -6.66 29.95 2.76
C GLN A 453 -6.60 31.09 1.74
N LEU A 454 -7.56 31.19 0.81
CA LEU A 454 -7.63 32.31 -0.13
C LEU A 454 -7.89 33.66 0.57
N LEU A 455 -8.81 33.69 1.53
CA LEU A 455 -9.25 34.93 2.18
C LEU A 455 -8.23 35.49 3.18
N THR A 456 -7.42 34.63 3.79
CA THR A 456 -6.46 35.05 4.84
C THR A 456 -5.01 34.69 4.57
N GLY A 457 -4.72 34.04 3.44
CA GLY A 457 -3.36 33.66 3.05
C GLY A 457 -2.44 34.85 2.72
N TRP A 458 -3.00 36.03 2.46
CA TRP A 458 -2.25 37.27 2.24
C TRP A 458 -1.75 37.91 3.55
N LEU A 459 -2.20 37.43 4.71
CA LEU A 459 -1.74 37.96 6.01
C LEU A 459 -0.27 37.59 6.24
N PRO A 460 0.59 38.57 6.64
CA PRO A 460 1.97 38.30 7.00
C PRO A 460 2.10 37.34 8.19
N ASP A 461 3.23 36.64 8.31
CA ASP A 461 3.44 35.61 9.34
C ASP A 461 3.27 36.09 10.79
N TRP A 462 3.57 37.36 11.08
CA TRP A 462 3.35 37.96 12.41
C TRP A 462 1.86 38.11 12.78
N LEU A 463 0.98 38.22 11.78
CA LEU A 463 -0.49 38.11 11.91
C LEU A 463 -0.98 36.69 11.58
N GLY A 464 -0.08 35.72 11.43
CA GLY A 464 -0.42 34.36 11.02
C GLY A 464 -1.42 33.67 11.95
N TRP A 465 -1.47 34.08 13.22
CA TRP A 465 -2.42 33.60 14.23
C TRP A 465 -3.88 34.00 13.94
N LEU A 466 -4.12 35.06 13.14
CA LEU A 466 -5.45 35.51 12.70
C LEU A 466 -5.95 34.76 11.45
N ARG A 467 -5.09 33.95 10.82
CA ARG A 467 -5.50 33.22 9.62
C ARG A 467 -6.55 32.17 9.98
N ILE A 468 -7.60 32.09 9.17
CA ILE A 468 -8.79 31.29 9.49
C ILE A 468 -8.45 29.80 9.53
N ASP A 469 -7.47 29.36 8.74
CA ASP A 469 -6.90 28.00 8.78
C ASP A 469 -6.27 27.68 10.15
N ARG A 470 -5.44 28.58 10.68
CA ARG A 470 -4.79 28.41 12.00
C ARG A 470 -5.76 28.52 13.17
N ILE A 471 -6.69 29.48 13.14
CA ILE A 471 -7.73 29.60 14.18
C ILE A 471 -8.57 28.32 14.23
N SER A 472 -8.99 27.81 13.07
CA SER A 472 -9.75 26.57 12.98
C SER A 472 -8.93 25.37 13.48
N ALA A 473 -7.62 25.33 13.16
CA ALA A 473 -6.73 24.30 13.66
C ALA A 473 -6.66 24.33 15.19
N GLU A 474 -6.57 25.50 15.83
CA GLU A 474 -6.47 25.61 17.29
C GLU A 474 -7.77 25.34 18.03
N ILE A 475 -8.90 25.75 17.47
CA ILE A 475 -10.21 25.35 18.00
C ILE A 475 -10.32 23.82 17.97
N MET A 476 -9.80 23.17 16.93
CA MET A 476 -9.88 21.71 16.80
C MET A 476 -8.83 20.97 17.65
N SER A 477 -7.57 21.41 17.65
CA SER A 477 -6.45 20.73 18.31
C SER A 477 -6.56 20.81 19.83
N VAL A 478 -6.97 21.96 20.37
CA VAL A 478 -7.02 22.21 21.82
C VAL A 478 -8.44 21.98 22.34
N TYR A 479 -9.40 22.79 21.90
CA TYR A 479 -10.73 22.83 22.52
C TYR A 479 -11.60 21.66 22.12
N ASN A 480 -11.63 21.30 20.83
CA ASN A 480 -12.39 20.12 20.38
C ASN A 480 -11.76 18.84 20.93
N THR A 481 -10.43 18.68 20.89
CA THR A 481 -9.78 17.51 21.51
C THR A 481 -10.09 17.41 23.01
N ALA A 482 -10.01 18.52 23.76
CA ALA A 482 -10.36 18.52 25.19
C ALA A 482 -11.84 18.16 25.42
N GLY A 483 -12.75 18.75 24.63
CA GLY A 483 -14.18 18.47 24.69
C GLY A 483 -14.51 17.03 24.33
N THR A 484 -13.93 16.51 23.25
CA THR A 484 -14.09 15.11 22.80
C THR A 484 -13.58 14.15 23.86
N ARG A 485 -12.43 14.42 24.50
CA ARG A 485 -11.93 13.61 25.62
C ARG A 485 -12.90 13.64 26.80
N ALA A 486 -13.42 14.81 27.18
CA ALA A 486 -14.39 14.92 28.27
C ALA A 486 -15.70 14.17 27.96
N ILE A 487 -16.22 14.29 26.74
CA ILE A 487 -17.41 13.57 26.26
C ILE A 487 -17.15 12.07 26.24
N MET A 488 -16.02 11.62 25.70
CA MET A 488 -15.63 10.20 25.69
C MET A 488 -15.55 9.61 27.09
N ILE A 489 -14.96 10.33 28.04
CA ILE A 489 -14.92 9.93 29.46
C ILE A 489 -16.34 9.85 30.02
N GLY A 490 -17.17 10.85 29.75
CA GLY A 490 -18.56 10.88 30.20
C GLY A 490 -19.40 9.72 29.63
N ILE A 491 -19.26 9.44 28.33
CA ILE A 491 -19.92 8.32 27.65
C ILE A 491 -19.42 6.99 28.20
N ALA A 492 -18.09 6.81 28.30
CA ALA A 492 -17.51 5.58 28.83
C ALA A 492 -17.97 5.30 30.27
N LEU A 493 -17.97 6.33 31.13
CA LEU A 493 -18.48 6.21 32.49
C LEU A 493 -19.99 5.95 32.53
N GLY A 494 -20.75 6.58 31.62
CA GLY A 494 -22.19 6.35 31.46
C GLY A 494 -22.52 4.92 31.01
N ILE A 495 -21.77 4.38 30.05
CA ILE A 495 -21.86 2.99 29.59
C ILE A 495 -21.49 2.06 30.74
N ALA A 496 -20.35 2.27 31.42
CA ALA A 496 -19.94 1.45 32.56
C ALA A 496 -21.00 1.45 33.67
N SER A 497 -21.57 2.61 34.00
CA SER A 497 -22.66 2.76 34.97
C SER A 497 -23.92 2.01 34.54
N THR A 498 -24.31 2.12 33.28
CA THR A 498 -25.49 1.43 32.73
C THR A 498 -25.27 -0.09 32.69
N SER A 499 -24.11 -0.55 32.24
CA SER A 499 -23.72 -1.96 32.27
C SER A 499 -23.72 -2.52 33.69
N LEU A 500 -23.24 -1.75 34.68
CA LEU A 500 -23.28 -2.15 36.09
C LEU A 500 -24.71 -2.23 36.63
N LYS A 501 -25.59 -1.27 36.30
CA LYS A 501 -27.01 -1.30 36.67
C LYS A 501 -27.73 -2.51 36.10
N VAL A 502 -27.42 -2.89 34.86
CA VAL A 502 -27.96 -4.09 34.20
C VAL A 502 -27.43 -5.36 34.88
N LEU A 503 -26.12 -5.42 35.19
CA LEU A 503 -25.50 -6.56 35.88
C LEU A 503 -26.04 -6.78 37.29
N LEU A 504 -26.26 -5.70 38.04
CA LEU A 504 -26.85 -5.73 39.38
C LEU A 504 -28.37 -5.95 39.35
N GLY A 505 -28.99 -6.04 38.17
CA GLY A 505 -30.43 -6.26 38.01
C GLY A 505 -31.31 -5.09 38.46
N ILE A 506 -30.71 -3.90 38.60
CA ILE A 506 -31.36 -2.64 39.01
C ILE A 506 -32.14 -2.07 37.81
N ASP A 507 -31.58 -2.16 36.60
CA ASP A 507 -32.26 -1.76 35.37
C ASP A 507 -32.75 -3.00 34.61
N ARG A 508 -34.08 -3.20 34.60
CA ARG A 508 -34.75 -4.36 34.00
C ARG A 508 -35.39 -4.06 32.64
N SER A 509 -35.21 -2.85 32.10
CA SER A 509 -35.89 -2.38 30.88
C SER A 509 -35.66 -3.28 29.65
N TYR A 510 -34.48 -3.89 29.52
CA TYR A 510 -34.16 -4.82 28.42
C TYR A 510 -34.41 -6.30 28.75
N LEU A 511 -34.82 -6.62 29.97
CA LEU A 511 -35.03 -8.00 30.42
C LEU A 511 -36.40 -8.57 30.04
N GLY A 512 -37.22 -7.81 29.31
CA GLY A 512 -38.60 -8.18 29.00
C GLY A 512 -39.45 -8.08 30.26
N SER A 513 -40.15 -6.97 30.43
CA SER A 513 -41.30 -6.98 31.33
C SER A 513 -42.38 -7.83 30.67
N ASP A 514 -42.46 -9.10 31.04
CA ASP A 514 -43.70 -9.85 30.90
C ASP A 514 -44.74 -9.14 31.77
N ARG A 515 -45.58 -8.33 31.12
CA ARG A 515 -46.88 -7.93 31.64
C ARG A 515 -47.92 -8.39 30.63
N GLU A 516 -48.64 -9.42 31.10
CA GLU A 516 -49.84 -10.10 30.59
C GLU A 516 -49.66 -11.07 29.41
#